data_AF-A0A852UXK9-F1
#
_entry.id   AF-A0A852UXK9-F1
#
_cell.length_a   1.000
_cell.length_b   1.000
_cell.length_c   1.000
_cell.angle_alpha   90.00
_cell.angle_beta   90.00
_cell.angle_gamma   90.00
#
_symmetry.space_group_name_H-M   'P 1'
#
loop_
_entity.id
_entity.type
_entity.pdbx_description
1 polymer ?
#
loop_
_entity_poly.entity_id
_entity_poly.type
_entity_poly.pdbx_seq_one_letter_code
_entity_poly.pdbx_strand_id
1 'polypeptide(L)'
;MIRDPSICDACARLRMRRNPEAETSVDRWVPYCDAFPEKIPDAVFLGGFDHREPYPGDGGIRFLLKEGEEEILRLYEERAGAS
;
A
#
# COMPACT_ATOMS: atom_id res chain seq x y z
N MET A 1 -10.90 -7.53 11.79
CA MET A 1 -10.58 -8.18 10.49
C MET A 1 -9.24 -7.62 10.06
N ILE A 2 -8.21 -8.47 9.98
CA ILE A 2 -6.89 -8.07 9.48
C ILE A 2 -6.98 -8.21 7.96
N ARG A 3 -6.78 -7.12 7.21
CA ARG A 3 -6.76 -7.18 5.74
C ARG A 3 -5.51 -7.94 5.29
N ASP A 4 -5.59 -8.55 4.10
CA ASP A 4 -4.42 -9.14 3.48
C ASP A 4 -3.33 -8.06 3.24
N PRO A 5 -2.04 -8.40 3.41
CA PRO A 5 -0.96 -7.48 3.14
C PRO A 5 -0.93 -7.22 1.64
N SER A 6 -0.75 -5.95 1.31
CA SER A 6 -0.46 -5.48 -0.04
C SER A 6 1.04 -5.27 -0.17
N ILE A 7 1.55 -5.19 -1.39
CA ILE A 7 2.95 -4.79 -1.59
C ILE A 7 3.25 -3.39 -1.02
N CYS A 8 2.24 -2.51 -0.92
CA CYS A 8 2.40 -1.20 -0.32
C CYS A 8 2.81 -1.29 1.17
N ASP A 9 2.43 -2.34 1.88
CA ASP A 9 2.77 -2.52 3.30
C ASP A 9 4.28 -2.69 3.54
N ALA A 10 4.98 -3.27 2.57
CA ALA A 10 6.44 -3.40 2.59
C ALA A 10 7.17 -2.17 2.01
N CYS A 11 6.45 -1.13 1.57
CA CYS A 11 7.03 -0.01 0.85
C CYS A 11 7.52 1.09 1.80
N ALA A 12 8.77 1.54 1.62
CA ALA A 12 9.39 2.63 2.36
C ALA A 12 8.68 3.99 2.17
N ARG A 13 7.88 4.12 1.09
CA ARG A 13 7.11 5.32 0.78
C ARG A 13 5.74 5.35 1.44
N LEU A 14 5.25 4.23 1.99
CA LEU A 14 3.93 4.19 2.61
C LEU A 14 3.91 5.03 3.88
N ARG A 15 2.91 5.92 3.96
CA ARG A 15 2.61 6.73 5.13
C ARG A 15 1.14 6.61 5.49
N MET A 16 0.84 6.80 6.76
CA MET A 16 -0.52 6.81 7.30
C MET A 16 -0.78 8.16 7.93
N ARG A 17 -1.90 8.80 7.58
CA ARG A 17 -2.38 10.00 8.27
C ARG A 17 -3.75 9.74 8.87
N ARG A 18 -4.04 10.42 9.97
CA ARG A 18 -5.37 10.34 10.61
C ARG A 18 -6.39 11.04 9.70
N ASN A 19 -7.54 10.40 9.52
CA ASN A 19 -8.71 11.01 8.92
C ASN A 19 -9.57 11.68 10.01
N PRO A 20 -9.66 13.02 10.06
CA PRO A 20 -10.49 13.71 11.04
C PRO A 20 -11.99 13.57 10.74
N GLU A 21 -12.35 13.26 9.49
CA GLU A 21 -13.73 13.10 9.02
C GLU A 21 -14.22 11.64 9.13
N ALA A 22 -13.41 10.75 9.71
CA ALA A 22 -13.79 9.35 9.86
C ALA A 22 -14.99 9.20 10.80
N GLU A 23 -16.12 8.79 10.23
CA GLU A 23 -17.34 8.44 10.97
C GLU A 23 -17.22 7.06 11.64
N THR A 24 -16.30 6.23 11.14
CA THR A 24 -16.10 4.85 11.61
C THR A 24 -14.64 4.56 11.95
N SER A 25 -14.40 3.46 12.67
CA SER A 25 -13.04 3.01 12.97
C SER A 25 -12.28 2.49 11.73
N VAL A 26 -12.96 2.14 10.64
CA VAL A 26 -12.30 1.62 9.43
C VAL A 26 -11.66 2.73 8.60
N ASP A 27 -12.27 3.92 8.56
CA ASP A 27 -11.79 5.06 7.77
C ASP A 27 -10.83 5.96 8.55
N ARG A 28 -10.44 5.57 9.78
CA ARG A 28 -9.62 6.37 10.70
C ARG A 28 -8.25 6.72 10.15
N TRP A 29 -7.71 5.89 9.26
CA TRP A 29 -6.37 6.04 8.69
C TRP A 29 -6.42 6.10 7.16
N VAL A 30 -5.79 7.12 6.59
CA VAL A 30 -5.65 7.27 5.14
C VAL A 30 -4.23 6.87 4.74
N PRO A 31 -4.05 5.81 3.93
CA PRO A 31 -2.76 5.48 3.34
C PRO A 31 -2.44 6.44 2.21
N TYR A 32 -1.21 6.97 2.18
CA TYR A 32 -0.71 7.86 1.13
C TYR A 32 0.78 7.62 0.92
N CYS A 33 1.31 8.07 -0.22
CA CYS A 33 2.74 8.03 -0.54
C CYS A 33 3.08 9.11 -1.59
N ASP A 34 4.34 9.20 -2.00
CA ASP A 34 4.75 10.20 -3.00
C ASP A 34 4.04 10.01 -4.37
N ALA A 35 3.70 8.77 -4.72
CA ALA A 35 2.94 8.46 -5.95
C ALA A 35 1.48 8.91 -5.88
N PHE A 36 0.90 8.85 -4.68
CA PHE A 36 -0.49 9.25 -4.41
C PHE A 36 -0.54 10.10 -3.12
N PRO A 37 -0.21 11.40 -3.19
CA PRO A 37 -0.07 12.24 -2.00
C PRO A 37 -1.38 12.43 -1.21
N GLU A 38 -2.52 12.30 -1.89
CA GLU A 38 -3.84 12.41 -1.25
C GLU A 38 -4.28 11.11 -0.60
N LYS A 39 -4.38 10.03 -1.38
CA LYS A 39 -4.76 8.69 -0.90
C LYS A 39 -4.32 7.67 -1.94
N ILE A 40 -3.72 6.55 -1.51
CA ILE A 40 -3.48 5.41 -2.40
C ILE A 40 -4.84 4.82 -2.82
N PRO A 41 -5.13 4.67 -4.12
CA PRO A 41 -6.38 4.08 -4.58
C PRO A 41 -6.63 2.70 -3.96
N ASP A 42 -7.87 2.38 -3.62
CA ASP A 42 -8.20 1.10 -2.99
C ASP A 42 -7.88 -0.08 -3.93
N ALA A 43 -7.94 0.11 -5.26
CA ALA A 43 -7.51 -0.89 -6.24
C ALA A 43 -6.01 -1.22 -6.15
N VAL A 44 -5.19 -0.27 -5.70
CA VAL A 44 -3.75 -0.46 -5.48
C VAL A 44 -3.47 -1.00 -4.08
N PHE A 45 -4.10 -0.40 -3.06
CA PHE A 45 -3.82 -0.70 -1.67
C PHE A 45 -4.53 -1.95 -1.13
N LEU A 46 -5.75 -2.23 -1.59
CA LEU A 46 -6.57 -3.37 -1.18
C LEU A 46 -6.79 -4.36 -2.32
N GLY A 47 -6.79 -3.89 -3.56
CA GLY A 47 -7.06 -4.69 -4.76
C GLY A 47 -5.92 -5.62 -5.19
N GLY A 48 -4.80 -5.65 -4.46
CA GLY A 48 -3.69 -6.57 -4.71
C GLY A 48 -2.83 -6.22 -5.93
N PHE A 49 -3.00 -5.03 -6.52
CA PHE A 49 -2.16 -4.58 -7.62
C PHE A 49 -0.68 -4.51 -7.20
N ASP A 50 0.18 -5.13 -7.99
CA ASP A 50 1.62 -5.08 -7.78
C ASP A 50 2.15 -3.71 -8.20
N HIS A 51 2.28 -2.79 -7.24
CA HIS A 51 2.77 -1.44 -7.48
C HIS A 51 4.30 -1.35 -7.72
N ARG A 52 4.94 -2.46 -8.14
CA ARG A 52 6.16 -2.43 -8.95
C ARG A 52 5.83 -2.00 -10.39
N GLU A 53 4.66 -2.40 -10.88
CA GLU A 53 4.12 -2.03 -12.19
C GLU A 53 3.59 -0.60 -12.20
N PRO A 54 3.63 0.09 -13.36
CA PRO A 54 3.18 1.47 -13.45
C PRO A 54 1.67 1.53 -13.27
N TYR A 55 1.18 2.52 -12.52
CA TYR A 55 -0.23 2.79 -12.36
C TYR A 55 -0.59 4.20 -12.86
N PRO A 56 -1.73 4.40 -13.56
CA PRO A 56 -2.14 5.73 -14.02
C PRO A 56 -2.15 6.76 -12.88
N GLY A 57 -1.34 7.81 -13.03
CA GLY A 57 -1.25 8.90 -12.05
C GLY A 57 -0.19 8.71 -10.96
N ASP A 58 0.61 7.63 -10.97
CA ASP A 58 1.69 7.36 -10.00
C ASP A 58 2.94 8.26 -10.16
N GLY A 59 2.98 9.08 -11.20
CA GLY A 59 4.11 9.97 -11.51
C GLY A 59 5.41 9.22 -11.87
N GLY A 60 5.33 7.93 -12.21
CA GLY A 60 6.48 7.07 -12.46
C GLY A 60 7.23 6.62 -11.20
N ILE A 61 6.66 6.85 -10.01
CA ILE A 61 7.27 6.47 -8.74
C ILE A 61 7.08 4.98 -8.50
N ARG A 62 8.19 4.27 -8.27
CA ARG A 62 8.21 2.81 -8.10
C ARG A 62 8.24 2.38 -6.65
N PHE A 63 7.95 1.12 -6.41
CA PHE A 63 8.16 0.44 -5.13
C PHE A 63 9.61 0.61 -4.63
N LEU A 64 9.79 0.75 -3.32
CA LEU A 64 11.07 0.65 -2.63
C LEU A 64 10.83 -0.11 -1.34
N LEU A 65 11.52 -1.23 -1.16
CA LEU A 65 11.42 -2.02 0.06
C LEU A 65 11.88 -1.20 1.26
N LYS A 66 11.08 -1.22 2.32
CA LYS A 66 11.43 -0.65 3.63
C LYS A 66 12.35 -1.63 4.36
N GLU A 67 13.43 -1.11 4.94
CA GLU A 67 14.34 -1.89 5.77
C GLU A 67 13.58 -2.59 6.91
N GLY A 68 13.71 -3.92 7.00
CA GLY A 68 13.06 -4.75 8.02
C GLY A 68 11.66 -5.27 7.65
N GLU A 69 11.12 -4.94 6.48
CA GLU A 69 9.79 -5.41 6.01
C GLU A 69 9.89 -6.55 4.99
N GLU A 70 11.03 -7.24 4.89
CA GLU A 70 11.26 -8.38 3.99
C GLU A 70 10.20 -9.49 4.17
N GLU A 71 9.77 -9.74 5.41
CA GLU A 71 8.74 -10.73 5.71
C GLU A 71 7.37 -10.31 5.19
N ILE A 72 7.03 -9.02 5.27
CA ILE A 72 5.76 -8.51 4.72
C ILE A 72 5.74 -8.64 3.20
N LEU A 73 6.86 -8.33 2.54
CA LEU A 73 7.00 -8.54 1.09
C LEU A 73 6.83 -10.02 0.73
N ARG A 74 7.51 -10.91 1.45
CA ARG A 74 7.39 -12.37 1.25
C ARG A 74 5.95 -12.84 1.39
N LEU A 75 5.26 -12.45 2.46
CA LEU A 75 3.85 -12.83 2.70
C LEU A 75 2.92 -12.33 1.60
N TYR A 76 3.18 -11.14 1.04
CA TYR A 76 2.45 -10.65 -0.13
C TYR A 76 2.71 -11.53 -1.36
N GLU A 77 3.97 -11.84 -1.67
CA GLU A 77 4.36 -12.63 -2.85
C GLU A 77 3.80 -14.06 -2.80
N GLU A 78 3.88 -14.70 -1.63
CA GLU A 78 3.28 -16.02 -1.37
C GLU A 78 1.76 -16.02 -1.60
N ARG A 79 1.07 -14.95 -1.20
CA ARG A 79 -0.38 -14.79 -1.38
C ARG A 79 -0.77 -14.42 -2.80
N ALA A 80 0.04 -13.63 -3.49
CA ALA A 80 -0.15 -13.28 -4.89
C ALA A 80 0.11 -14.45 -5.84
N GLY A 81 0.69 -15.55 -5.34
CA GLY A 81 1.08 -16.70 -6.17
C GLY A 81 2.32 -16.43 -7.02
N ALA A 82 3.11 -15.42 -6.64
CA ALA A 82 4.39 -15.13 -7.28
C ALA A 82 5.48 -16.00 -6.64
N SER A 83 5.98 -16.98 -7.40
CA SER A 83 7.15 -17.81 -7.09
C SER A 83 8.16 -17.72 -8.23
#